data_AF-A0A8S2G1J7-F1
#
_entry.id   AF-A0A8S2G1J7-F1
#
_cell.length_a   1.000
_cell.length_b   1.000
_cell.length_c   1.000
_cell.angle_alpha   90.00
_cell.angle_beta   90.00
_cell.angle_gamma   90.00
#
_symmetry.space_group_name_H-M   'P 1'
#
loop_
_entity.id
_entity.type
_entity.pdbx_description
1 polymer ?
#
loop_
_entity_poly.entity_id
_entity_poly.type
_entity_poly.pdbx_seq_one_letter_code
_entity_poly.pdbx_strand_id
1 'polypeptide(L)' 'MQLERSSGILLHITSLPSSYGIGDLGPEAYQFIDFLYETKQKLWQILPLTPANSPSPYS' A
#
# COMPACT_ATOMS: atom_id res chain seq x y z
N MET A 1 22.10 -5.32 0.96
CA MET A 1 21.46 -4.05 0.53
C MET A 1 21.78 -3.02 1.59
N GLN A 2 22.31 -1.85 1.21
CA GLN A 2 22.52 -0.77 2.16
C GLN A 2 21.34 0.18 2.04
N LEU A 3 20.50 0.21 3.07
CA LEU A 3 19.35 1.11 3.11
C LEU A 3 19.84 2.50 3.51
N GLU A 4 19.68 3.48 2.62
CA GLU A 4 19.83 4.88 3.02
C GLU A 4 18.75 5.24 4.04
N ARG A 5 19.04 6.22 4.90
CA ARG A 5 18.05 6.74 5.86
C ARG A 5 16.78 7.16 5.11
N SER A 6 15.68 6.54 5.50
CA SER A 6 14.38 6.62 4.83
C SER A 6 13.25 6.46 5.85
N SER A 7 12.07 6.95 5.49
CA SER A 7 10.82 6.69 6.18
C SER A 7 9.78 6.19 5.17
N GLY A 8 8.71 5.60 5.68
CA GLY A 8 7.65 5.06 4.85
C GLY A 8 6.37 4.81 5.62
N ILE A 9 5.36 4.36 4.89
CA ILE A 9 4.03 4.03 5.43
C ILE A 9 3.73 2.56 5.18
N LEU A 10 3.17 1.91 6.20
CA LEU A 10 2.53 0.61 6.08
C LEU A 10 1.03 0.82 5.84
N LEU A 11 0.54 0.45 4.66
CA LEU A 11 -0.88 0.51 4.31
C LEU A 11 -1.17 -0.62 3.32
N HIS A 12 -2.10 -1.51 3.64
CA HIS A 12 -2.48 -2.55 2.68
C HIS A 12 -3.35 -1.97 1.56
N ILE A 13 -3.27 -2.55 0.35
CA ILE A 13 -4.02 -2.08 -0.82
C ILE A 13 -5.52 -2.05 -0.54
N THR A 14 -6.04 -3.05 0.19
CA THR A 14 -7.47 -3.14 0.55
C THR A 14 -7.97 -1.98 1.40
N SER A 15 -7.07 -1.23 2.05
CA SER A 15 -7.38 -0.05 2.86
C SER A 15 -7.46 1.24 2.05
N LEU A 16 -7.15 1.21 0.75
CA LEU A 16 -7.31 2.37 -0.13
C LEU A 16 -8.80 2.71 -0.31
N PRO A 17 -9.14 4.00 -0.43
CA PRO A 17 -10.52 4.46 -0.52
C PRO A 17 -11.10 4.31 -1.93
N SER A 18 -11.01 3.13 -2.54
CA SER A 18 -11.53 2.88 -3.89
C SER A 18 -13.06 2.80 -3.93
N SER A 19 -13.63 3.10 -5.10
CA SER A 19 -15.07 3.26 -5.29
C SER A 19 -15.90 1.95 -5.21
N TYR A 20 -15.27 0.78 -5.21
CA TYR A 20 -15.93 -0.52 -5.35
C TYR A 20 -15.98 -1.36 -4.06
N GLY A 21 -15.89 -0.71 -2.90
CA GLY A 21 -16.08 -1.34 -1.58
C GLY A 21 -14.85 -2.03 -0.98
N ILE A 22 -13.77 -2.16 -1.74
CA ILE A 22 -12.45 -2.57 -1.27
C ILE A 22 -11.39 -1.80 -2.04
N GLY A 23 -10.28 -1.45 -1.39
CA GLY A 23 -9.16 -0.81 -2.08
C GLY A 23 -8.53 -1.73 -3.13
N ASP A 24 -8.09 -1.12 -4.22
CA ASP A 24 -7.57 -1.81 -5.40
C ASP A 24 -6.33 -1.11 -5.98
N LEU A 25 -5.78 -1.65 -7.07
CA LEU A 25 -4.66 -1.06 -7.82
C LEU A 25 -5.16 -0.06 -8.89
N GLY A 26 -6.14 0.76 -8.53
CA GLY A 26 -6.76 1.79 -9.37
C GLY A 26 -6.15 3.20 -9.18
N PRO A 27 -6.88 4.25 -9.60
CA PRO A 27 -6.44 5.65 -9.49
C PRO A 27 -6.03 6.08 -8.07
N GLU A 28 -6.70 5.57 -7.04
CA GLU A 28 -6.45 5.88 -5.63
C GLU A 28 -5.07 5.35 -5.18
N ALA A 29 -4.58 4.27 -5.78
CA ALA A 29 -3.22 3.78 -5.53
C ALA A 29 -2.17 4.77 -6.07
N TYR A 30 -2.40 5.35 -7.26
CA TYR A 30 -1.53 6.40 -7.81
C TYR A 30 -1.55 7.65 -6.95
N GLN A 31 -2.74 8.09 -6.52
CA GLN A 31 -2.88 9.22 -5.61
C GLN A 31 -2.15 8.97 -4.29
N PHE A 32 -2.15 7.73 -3.78
CA PHE A 32 -1.39 7.38 -2.59
C PHE A 32 0.13 7.45 -2.84
N ILE A 33 0.62 7.02 -4.01
CA ILE A 33 2.03 7.21 -4.39
C ILE A 33 2.40 8.69 -4.50
N ASP A 34 1.54 9.51 -5.12
CA ASP A 34 1.76 10.96 -5.21
C ASP A 34 1.85 11.58 -3.81
N PHE A 35 0.96 11.17 -2.90
CA PHE A 35 1.03 11.57 -1.49
C PHE A 35 2.35 11.14 -0.82
N LEU A 36 2.82 9.90 -1.03
CA LEU A 36 4.11 9.46 -0.49
C LEU A 36 5.27 10.30 -1.04
N TYR A 37 5.23 10.62 -2.34
CA TYR A 37 6.23 11.46 -2.98
C TYR A 37 6.24 12.89 -2.39
N GLU A 38 5.07 13.54 -2.31
CA GLU A 38 4.92 14.89 -1.76
C GLU A 38 5.36 14.98 -0.29
N THR A 39 5.10 13.93 0.49
CA THR A 39 5.47 13.84 1.90
C THR A 39 6.86 13.24 2.14
N LYS A 40 7.65 13.03 1.08
CA LYS A 40 9.03 12.52 1.09
C LYS A 40 9.17 11.13 1.74
N GLN A 41 8.10 10.33 1.74
CA GLN A 41 8.17 8.92 2.11
C GLN A 41 8.82 8.15 0.97
N LYS A 42 9.80 7.31 1.31
CA LYS A 42 10.59 6.54 0.33
C LYS A 42 10.14 5.09 0.23
N LEU A 43 9.33 4.61 1.17
CA LEU A 43 8.90 3.23 1.27
C LEU A 43 7.39 3.15 1.42
N TRP A 44 6.78 2.22 0.69
CA TRP A 44 5.42 1.74 0.95
C TRP A 44 5.50 0.25 1.28
N GLN A 45 5.14 -0.09 2.51
CA GLN A 45 5.05 -1.48 2.93
C GLN A 45 3.60 -1.96 2.80
N ILE A 46 3.44 -3.17 2.26
CA ILE A 46 2.16 -3.86 2.11
C ILE A 46 2.24 -5.26 2.76
N LEU A 47 1.08 -5.79 3.12
CA LEU A 47 0.89 -7.21 3.50
C LEU A 47 0.92 -8.11 2.24
N PRO A 48 0.96 -9.45 2.38
CA PRO A 48 1.02 -10.35 1.23
C PRO A 48 -0.17 -10.19 0.28
N LEU A 49 0.12 -10.26 -1.03
CA LEU A 49 -0.86 -10.19 -2.11
C LEU A 49 -1.27 -11.57 -2.65
N THR A 50 -1.09 -12.61 -1.85
CA THR A 50 -1.56 -13.96 -2.19
C THR A 50 -3.09 -13.96 -2.28
N PRO A 51 -3.69 -14.82 -3.14
CA PRO A 51 -5.14 -14.98 -3.17
C PRO A 51 -5.71 -15.20 -1.77
N ALA A 52 -6.69 -14.39 -1.40
CA ALA A 52 -7.27 -14.44 -0.07
C ALA A 52 -8.23 -15.64 0.03
N ASN A 53 -7.79 -16.69 0.72
CA ASN A 53 -8.66 -17.81 1.11
C ASN A 53 -9.31 -17.59 2.48
N SER A 54 -8.89 -16.55 3.20
CA SER A 54 -9.44 -16.10 4.47
C SER A 54 -9.27 -14.57 4.63
N PRO A 55 -9.89 -13.94 5.64
CA PRO A 55 -9.65 -12.52 5.96
C PRO A 55 -8.21 -12.21 6.38
N SER A 56 -7.41 -13.23 6.73
CA SER A 56 -6.00 -13.07 7.05
C SER A 56 -5.17 -13.09 5.76
N PRO A 57 -4.28 -12.11 5.54
CA PRO A 57 -3.39 -12.10 4.37
C PRO A 57 -2.22 -13.08 4.50
N TYR A 58 -2.17 -13.91 5.54
CA TYR A 58 -1.06 -14.82 5.84
C TYR A 58 -1.44 -16.32 5.82
N SER A 59 -2.64 -16.66 5.36
CA SER A 59 -3.18 -18.03 5.39
C SER A 59 -3.36 -18.64 4.01
#